data_AF-A0A0V0GQG4-F1
#
_entry.id   AF-A0A0V0GQG4-F1
#
_cell.length_a   1.000
_cell.length_b   1.000
_cell.length_c   1.000
_cell.angle_alpha   90.00
_cell.angle_beta   90.00
_cell.angle_gamma   90.00
#
_symmetry.space_group_name_H-M   'P 1'
#
loop_
_entity.id
_entity.type
_entity.pdbx_description
1 polymer ?
#
loop_
_entity_poly.entity_id
_entity_poly.type
_entity_poly.pdbx_seq_one_letter_code
_entity_poly.pdbx_strand_id
1 'polypeptide(L)'
;MKIYSSLWEADDWATRGGLEKIDWSNAPFVASYKGFHIDGCESSVNAKFCANQGKSWWDQEEFQDLDTTQWRLLRRVRDKYTIYNYCTDKKRFSTMPKECKRNRDVPRNS
;
A
#
# COMPACT_ATOMS: atom_id res chain seq x y z
N MET A 1 3.94 5.19 14.60
CA MET A 1 4.76 4.79 13.42
C MET A 1 5.72 5.92 13.09
N LYS A 2 6.80 5.65 12.33
CA LYS A 2 7.67 6.67 11.72
C LYS A 2 7.63 6.51 10.20
N ILE A 3 7.90 7.58 9.46
CA ILE A 3 7.94 7.59 7.99
C ILE A 3 9.38 7.34 7.54
N TYR A 4 9.56 6.46 6.56
CA TYR A 4 10.87 6.10 6.00
C TYR A 4 10.83 6.16 4.48
N SER A 5 11.96 6.48 3.86
CA SER A 5 12.20 6.37 2.43
C SER A 5 13.61 5.84 2.20
N SER A 6 13.78 4.94 1.24
CA SER A 6 15.06 4.30 0.94
C SER A 6 15.10 3.84 -0.51
N LEU A 7 16.26 3.96 -1.15
CA LEU A 7 16.62 3.26 -2.37
C LEU A 7 17.70 2.24 -2.00
N TRP A 8 17.44 0.96 -2.27
CA TRP A 8 18.33 -0.14 -1.89
C TRP A 8 18.22 -1.28 -2.91
N GLU A 9 19.22 -2.15 -2.94
CA GLU A 9 19.32 -3.31 -3.84
C GLU A 9 18.63 -4.53 -3.23
N ALA A 10 17.88 -5.29 -4.03
CA ALA A 10 17.01 -6.38 -3.56
C ALA A 10 16.88 -7.52 -4.60
N ASP A 11 18.01 -7.96 -5.14
CA ASP A 11 18.14 -8.91 -6.25
C ASP A 11 17.47 -10.25 -5.99
N ASP A 12 17.32 -10.65 -4.74
CA ASP A 12 16.75 -11.95 -4.39
C ASP A 12 15.25 -12.05 -4.70
N TRP A 13 14.55 -10.92 -4.93
CA TRP A 13 13.10 -10.95 -5.16
C TRP A 13 12.53 -9.82 -6.03
N ALA A 14 13.22 -8.69 -6.22
CA ALA A 14 12.61 -7.48 -6.77
C ALA A 14 12.12 -7.60 -8.22
N THR A 15 12.99 -8.07 -9.14
CA THR A 15 12.66 -8.12 -10.58
C THR A 15 12.46 -9.56 -11.03
N ARG A 16 11.30 -9.85 -11.64
CA ARG A 16 10.88 -11.20 -12.06
C ARG A 16 11.02 -12.26 -10.95
N GLY A 17 10.74 -11.89 -9.70
CA GLY A 17 10.88 -12.80 -8.56
C GLY A 17 12.33 -13.16 -8.22
N GLY A 18 13.28 -12.29 -8.56
CA GLY A 18 14.71 -12.44 -8.28
C GLY A 18 15.53 -13.09 -9.39
N LEU A 19 14.92 -13.31 -10.56
CA LEU A 19 15.60 -13.88 -11.73
C LEU A 19 16.50 -12.87 -12.45
N GLU A 20 16.12 -11.60 -12.45
CA GLU A 20 16.93 -10.52 -13.05
C GLU A 20 17.70 -9.82 -11.94
N LYS A 21 19.02 -9.77 -12.07
CA LYS A 21 19.96 -9.16 -11.12
C LYS A 21 20.31 -7.75 -11.57
N ILE A 22 20.63 -6.88 -10.61
CA ILE A 22 21.04 -5.51 -10.90
C ILE A 22 22.31 -5.49 -11.76
N ASP A 23 22.28 -4.69 -12.82
CA ASP A 23 23.48 -4.39 -13.61
C ASP A 23 24.12 -3.10 -13.08
N TRP A 24 25.12 -3.26 -12.23
CA TRP A 24 25.86 -2.16 -11.61
C TRP A 24 26.60 -1.26 -12.60
N SER A 25 26.81 -1.67 -13.85
CA SER A 25 27.38 -0.80 -14.87
C SER A 25 26.47 0.37 -15.25
N ASN A 26 25.16 0.27 -14.96
CA ASN A 26 24.18 1.33 -15.17
C ASN A 26 24.07 2.32 -13.98
N ALA A 27 24.93 2.20 -12.98
CA ALA A 27 24.96 3.13 -11.86
C ALA A 27 25.37 4.55 -12.30
N PRO A 28 24.92 5.61 -11.60
CA PRO A 28 24.12 5.59 -10.36
C PRO A 28 22.62 5.41 -10.59
N PHE A 29 21.98 4.66 -9.68
CA PHE A 29 20.52 4.57 -9.59
C PHE A 29 20.01 5.75 -8.75
N VAL A 30 19.19 6.62 -9.34
CA VAL A 30 18.77 7.87 -8.70
C VAL A 30 17.25 7.92 -8.53
N ALA A 31 16.81 8.09 -7.27
CA ALA A 31 15.42 8.40 -6.93
C ALA A 31 15.33 9.84 -6.40
N SER A 32 14.38 10.62 -6.93
CA SER A 32 14.17 12.03 -6.53
C SER A 32 12.83 12.18 -5.81
N TYR A 33 12.82 12.89 -4.68
CA TYR A 33 11.66 13.07 -3.82
C TYR A 33 11.33 14.55 -3.65
N LYS A 34 10.04 14.87 -3.54
CA LYS A 34 9.53 16.23 -3.27
C LYS A 34 8.23 16.15 -2.47
N GLY A 35 7.78 17.29 -1.97
CA GLY A 35 6.48 17.44 -1.31
C GLY A 35 6.49 17.20 0.19
N PHE A 36 7.30 16.26 0.71
CA PHE A 36 7.57 15.94 2.13
C PHE A 36 6.43 16.29 3.13
N HIS A 37 5.18 16.08 2.73
CA HIS A 37 4.02 16.57 3.45
C HIS A 37 3.68 15.60 4.56
N ILE A 38 3.57 16.13 5.78
CA ILE A 38 3.16 15.37 6.96
C ILE A 38 2.03 16.15 7.62
N ASP A 39 0.84 15.58 7.56
CA ASP A 39 -0.30 15.97 8.36
C ASP A 39 -0.80 14.72 9.08
N GLY A 40 -0.65 14.69 10.39
CA GLY A 40 -0.88 13.52 11.20
C GLY A 40 -0.84 13.83 12.68
N CYS A 41 -1.34 12.90 13.49
CA CYS A 41 -1.30 13.05 14.94
C CYS A 41 0.04 12.59 15.51
N GLU A 42 0.86 13.54 15.93
CA GLU A 42 2.12 13.25 16.61
C GLU A 42 1.86 12.50 17.92
N SER A 43 2.60 11.41 18.12
CA SER A 43 2.47 10.55 19.28
C SER A 43 3.81 9.90 19.60
N SER A 44 4.18 9.87 20.88
CA SER A 44 5.44 9.27 21.32
C SER A 44 5.44 7.75 21.11
N VAL A 45 6.62 7.14 21.10
CA VAL A 45 6.76 5.68 20.94
C VAL A 45 6.02 4.89 22.04
N ASN A 46 5.86 5.49 23.22
CA ASN A 46 5.19 4.86 24.36
C ASN A 46 3.68 5.15 24.41
N ALA A 47 3.20 6.12 23.65
CA ALA A 47 1.80 6.48 23.64
C ALA A 47 0.99 5.45 22.83
N LYS A 48 -0.18 5.10 23.36
CA LYS A 48 -1.09 4.09 22.77
C LYS A 48 -2.27 4.72 22.03
N PHE A 49 -2.38 6.05 22.06
CA PHE A 49 -3.47 6.80 21.46
C PHE A 49 -2.96 8.12 20.88
N CYS A 50 -3.79 8.74 20.05
CA CYS A 50 -3.61 10.09 19.56
C CYS A 50 -4.41 11.05 20.45
N ALA A 51 -3.78 12.13 20.92
CA ALA A 51 -4.45 13.10 21.80
C ALA A 51 -5.66 13.80 21.14
N ASN A 52 -5.62 13.96 19.80
CA ASN A 52 -6.68 14.59 19.00
C ASN A 52 -7.56 13.58 18.26
N GLN A 53 -7.60 12.33 18.71
CA GLN A 53 -8.42 11.29 18.08
C GLN A 53 -9.89 11.71 18.03
N GLY A 54 -10.51 11.60 16.85
CA GLY A 54 -11.90 11.98 16.60
C GLY A 54 -12.10 13.46 16.26
N LYS A 55 -11.06 14.29 16.34
CA LYS A 55 -11.14 15.74 16.05
C LYS A 55 -10.44 16.14 14.77
N SER A 56 -9.65 15.24 14.18
CA SER A 56 -8.88 15.54 12.98
C SER A 56 -9.78 15.46 11.75
N TRP A 57 -9.41 16.13 10.64
CA TRP A 57 -10.23 16.10 9.43
C TRP A 57 -10.39 14.68 8.88
N TRP A 58 -9.37 13.82 9.00
CA TRP A 58 -9.44 12.42 8.57
C TRP A 58 -10.32 11.52 9.46
N ASP A 59 -10.78 12.01 10.61
CA ASP A 59 -11.69 11.29 11.50
C ASP A 59 -13.18 11.61 11.20
N GLN A 60 -13.46 12.50 10.25
CA GLN A 60 -14.85 12.94 9.94
C GLN A 60 -15.60 11.92 9.07
N GLU A 61 -16.94 12.04 9.03
CA GLU A 61 -17.85 11.09 8.38
C GLU A 61 -17.47 10.83 6.91
N GLU A 62 -17.05 11.88 6.19
CA GLU A 62 -16.68 11.82 4.78
C GLU A 62 -15.44 10.94 4.52
N PHE A 63 -14.65 10.64 5.55
CA PHE A 63 -13.42 9.85 5.47
C PHE A 63 -13.57 8.44 6.07
N GLN A 64 -14.78 8.05 6.50
CA GLN A 64 -15.02 6.70 7.05
C GLN A 64 -15.03 5.60 5.98
N ASP A 65 -15.32 5.94 4.72
CA ASP A 65 -15.20 5.06 3.57
C ASP A 65 -14.79 5.86 2.32
N LEU A 66 -14.30 5.16 1.30
CA LEU A 66 -14.11 5.74 -0.01
C LEU A 66 -15.46 6.05 -0.65
N ASP A 67 -15.53 7.15 -1.40
CA ASP A 67 -16.71 7.47 -2.18
C ASP A 67 -16.91 6.50 -3.38
N THR A 68 -18.06 6.59 -4.03
CA THR A 68 -18.40 5.71 -5.16
C THR A 68 -17.44 5.84 -6.35
N THR A 69 -16.93 7.04 -6.61
CA THR A 69 -16.00 7.32 -7.70
C THR A 69 -14.62 6.73 -7.39
N GLN A 70 -14.12 6.94 -6.17
CA GLN A 70 -12.88 6.35 -5.66
C GLN A 70 -12.94 4.82 -5.71
N TRP A 71 -14.05 4.21 -5.28
CA TRP A 71 -14.24 2.75 -5.40
C TRP A 71 -14.22 2.24 -6.85
N ARG A 72 -14.75 3.01 -7.81
CA ARG A 72 -14.68 2.66 -9.25
C ARG A 72 -13.25 2.75 -9.79
N LEU A 73 -12.49 3.77 -9.36
CA LEU A 73 -11.08 3.91 -9.73
C LEU A 73 -10.25 2.76 -9.15
N LEU A 74 -10.44 2.42 -7.88
CA LEU A 74 -9.78 1.29 -7.25
C LEU A 74 -10.10 -0.01 -7.97
N ARG A 75 -11.38 -0.24 -8.34
CA ARG A 75 -11.77 -1.40 -9.15
C ARG A 75 -11.01 -1.46 -10.47
N ARG A 76 -10.90 -0.35 -11.19
CA ARG A 76 -10.15 -0.31 -12.46
C ARG A 76 -8.68 -0.70 -12.26
N VAL A 77 -8.06 -0.28 -11.15
CA VAL A 77 -6.70 -0.72 -10.79
C VAL A 77 -6.66 -2.24 -10.61
N ARG A 78 -7.60 -2.81 -9.84
CA ARG A 78 -7.66 -4.26 -9.59
C ARG A 78 -7.92 -5.09 -10.83
N ASP A 79 -8.81 -4.65 -11.70
CA ASP A 79 -9.19 -5.39 -12.91
C ASP A 79 -8.14 -5.30 -14.02
N LYS A 80 -7.40 -4.19 -14.13
CA LYS A 80 -6.54 -3.92 -15.30
C LYS A 80 -5.04 -3.87 -15.03
N TYR A 81 -4.63 -3.60 -13.79
CA TYR A 81 -3.24 -3.28 -13.48
C TYR A 81 -2.64 -4.16 -12.36
N THR A 82 -3.43 -4.99 -11.69
CA THR A 82 -2.95 -5.88 -10.62
C THR A 82 -2.41 -7.19 -11.21
N ILE A 83 -1.09 -7.40 -11.07
CA ILE A 83 -0.40 -8.62 -11.53
C ILE A 83 -0.20 -9.68 -10.43
N TYR A 84 -0.33 -9.29 -9.16
CA TYR A 84 -0.30 -10.20 -8.00
C TYR A 84 -1.26 -9.67 -6.94
N ASN A 85 -1.99 -10.58 -6.28
CA ASN A 85 -2.92 -10.24 -5.21
C ASN A 85 -3.03 -11.39 -4.21
N TYR A 86 -2.66 -11.13 -2.96
CA TYR A 86 -2.68 -12.14 -1.90
C TYR A 86 -4.08 -12.65 -1.57
N CYS A 87 -5.12 -11.83 -1.76
CA CYS A 87 -6.51 -12.25 -1.54
C CYS A 87 -6.94 -13.40 -2.46
N THR A 88 -6.36 -13.48 -3.65
CA THR A 88 -6.66 -14.51 -4.67
C THR A 88 -5.56 -15.57 -4.77
N ASP A 89 -4.47 -15.46 -4.00
CA ASP A 89 -3.36 -16.42 -3.96
C ASP A 89 -3.74 -17.64 -3.12
N LYS A 90 -4.40 -18.62 -3.75
CA LYS A 90 -4.83 -19.87 -3.09
C LYS A 90 -3.69 -20.79 -2.68
N LYS A 91 -2.52 -20.65 -3.28
CA LYS A 91 -1.33 -21.43 -2.91
C LYS A 91 -0.79 -20.96 -1.56
N ARG A 92 -0.77 -19.65 -1.34
CA ARG A 92 -0.32 -19.05 -0.08
C ARG A 92 -1.41 -19.04 0.99
N PHE A 93 -2.64 -18.74 0.59
CA PHE A 93 -3.80 -18.61 1.48
C PHE A 93 -4.92 -19.56 1.03
N SER A 94 -4.94 -20.75 1.62
CA SER A 94 -6.00 -21.74 1.37
C SER A 94 -7.39 -21.18 1.68
N THR A 95 -7.50 -20.39 2.73
CA THR A 95 -8.68 -19.58 3.06
C THR A 95 -8.39 -18.12 2.80
N MET A 96 -9.32 -17.45 2.09
CA MET A 96 -9.19 -16.03 1.80
C MET A 96 -9.21 -15.19 3.09
N PRO A 97 -8.28 -14.25 3.27
CA PRO A 97 -8.29 -13.32 4.40
C PRO A 97 -9.61 -12.52 4.49
N LYS A 98 -10.06 -12.24 5.72
CA LYS A 98 -11.43 -11.73 6.00
C LYS A 98 -11.65 -10.31 5.48
N GLU A 99 -10.61 -9.49 5.48
CA GLU A 99 -10.60 -8.11 5.02
C GLU A 99 -10.80 -7.98 3.51
N CYS A 100 -10.39 -8.98 2.72
CA CYS A 100 -10.42 -8.95 1.25
C CYS A 100 -11.80 -8.60 0.68
N LYS A 101 -12.88 -9.06 1.35
CA LYS A 101 -14.26 -8.73 0.95
C LYS A 101 -14.61 -7.28 1.24
N ARG A 102 -14.24 -6.75 2.41
CA ARG A 102 -14.48 -5.36 2.81
C ARG A 102 -13.70 -4.41 1.91
N ASN A 103 -12.44 -4.74 1.65
CA ASN A 103 -11.51 -3.94 0.83
C ASN A 103 -11.79 -4.03 -0.68
N ARG A 104 -12.71 -4.91 -1.10
CA ARG A 104 -13.06 -5.15 -2.51
C ARG A 104 -11.83 -5.54 -3.36
N ASP A 105 -10.95 -6.35 -2.76
CA ASP A 105 -9.68 -6.75 -3.37
C ASP A 105 -9.85 -7.88 -4.40
N VAL A 106 -10.99 -8.59 -4.39
CA VAL A 106 -11.26 -9.71 -5.30
C VAL A 106 -11.93 -9.18 -6.58
N PRO A 107 -11.34 -9.39 -7.77
CA PRO A 107 -11.95 -9.02 -9.05
C PRO A 107 -13.29 -9.73 -9.24
N ARG A 108 -14.23 -9.10 -9.96
CA ARG A 108 -15.54 -9.74 -10.22
C ARG A 108 -15.46 -10.96 -11.15
N ASN A 109 -14.35 -11.11 -11.88
CA ASN A 109 -14.15 -12.14 -12.89
C ASN A 109 -13.15 -13.23 -12.44
N SER A 110 -12.79 -13.29 -11.15
CA SER A 110 -11.92 -14.33 -10.58
C SER A 110 -12.71 -15.55 -10.10
#